data_AF-A0A9D5R4R5-F1
#
_entry.id   AF-A0A9D5R4R5-F1
#
_cell.length_a   1.000
_cell.length_b   1.000
_cell.length_c   1.000
_cell.angle_alpha   90.00
_cell.angle_beta   90.00
_cell.angle_gamma   90.00
#
_symmetry.space_group_name_H-M   'P 1'
#
loop_
_entity.id
_entity.type
_entity.pdbx_description
1 polymer ?
#
loop_
_entity_poly.entity_id
_entity_poly.type
_entity_poly.pdbx_seq_one_letter_code
_entity_poly.pdbx_strand_id
1 'polypeptide(L)'
;MAESIVRLSPRQKMINLMYIVLTAMLALNVSSDVLDGFVQVEDGLARSNASVGRRNDAIYSQLSAFTDQNPEKGRPWLDRADHLRSRAASLFSMVDSLKYEIVREADGPDGDPADIQRRDDLESAAVVMLAPGADGGRMLREAIDDYRAFVISLVADSTKRASIEEALSTAPFRRPGTVVAQEWEEAKFENQPVVAAVTLLTKLQNDIRFAEGEALSNLLSAVDAGDVRVNELNAFVIPQSRMVMKGSKYSANIVLAAVDTTARPEIFINGNKLNNEHGLYELGTSSTGTFDYSGYLEVTHGDGSSTRHPFQSSYVVMEPTATVSATMMNVLYAGIDNPMSISVPGVPMASVNATMTNGTLTRKGDQWIARPNKVGDNAVITVTASIDGSNIPVSTSTFRVRKLPDPVAFITFTGANGQPERYKGGRPLSKTTLLAAPGIDAAIDDDMLNIDFKVLGFETVTFDQMGNAIPEVSAGAQFSQRQKDAFKRLSRGKRFYISRIRAIGPDGVERLLNPVEVIVN
;
A
#
# COMPACT_ATOMS: atom_id res chain seq x y z
N MET A 1 57.46 -9.46 93.06
CA MET A 1 58.62 -10.13 92.42
C MET A 1 59.35 -9.08 91.62
N ALA A 2 60.62 -8.83 91.95
CA ALA A 2 61.45 -7.83 91.29
C ALA A 2 61.84 -8.32 89.89
N GLU A 3 61.50 -7.55 88.85
CA GLU A 3 62.01 -7.76 87.50
C GLU A 3 63.51 -7.45 87.48
N SER A 4 64.31 -8.48 87.23
CA SER A 4 65.73 -8.31 86.91
C SER A 4 65.84 -7.67 85.54
N ILE A 5 66.10 -6.36 85.47
CA ILE A 5 66.55 -5.72 84.23
C ILE A 5 67.96 -6.26 83.96
N VAL A 6 68.04 -7.30 83.13
CA VAL A 6 69.31 -7.80 82.59
C VAL A 6 69.92 -6.66 81.77
N ARG A 7 70.95 -6.01 82.30
CA ARG A 7 71.76 -5.06 81.54
C ARG A 7 72.50 -5.81 80.44
N LEU A 8 71.85 -5.94 79.29
CA LEU A 8 72.46 -6.46 78.05
C LEU A 8 73.75 -5.66 77.78
N SER A 9 74.83 -6.39 77.52
CA SER A 9 76.11 -5.77 77.14
C SER A 9 75.94 -4.90 75.88
N PRO A 10 76.72 -3.82 75.69
CA PRO A 10 76.63 -2.98 74.50
C PRO A 10 76.69 -3.79 73.18
N ARG A 11 77.47 -4.87 73.16
CA ARG A 11 77.54 -5.82 72.04
C ARG A 11 76.22 -6.56 71.79
N GLN A 12 75.54 -7.04 72.82
CA GLN A 12 74.24 -7.70 72.67
C GLN A 12 73.12 -6.73 72.28
N LYS A 13 73.18 -5.46 72.73
CA LYS A 13 72.26 -4.42 72.26
C LYS A 13 72.46 -4.12 70.77
N MET A 14 73.70 -4.05 70.29
CA MET A 14 74.01 -3.88 68.87
C MET A 14 73.55 -5.09 68.04
N ILE A 15 73.73 -6.31 68.53
CA ILE A 15 73.26 -7.52 67.83
C ILE A 15 71.72 -7.56 67.78
N ASN A 16 71.03 -7.25 68.88
CA ASN A 16 69.58 -7.23 68.91
C ASN A 16 69.02 -6.09 68.04
N LEU A 17 69.65 -4.92 68.03
CA LEU A 17 69.27 -3.83 67.13
C LEU A 17 69.47 -4.23 65.67
N MET A 18 70.58 -4.89 65.33
CA MET A 18 70.84 -5.39 63.98
C MET A 18 69.83 -6.46 63.58
N TYR A 19 69.42 -7.35 64.49
CA TYR A 19 68.40 -8.37 64.22
C TYR A 19 67.02 -7.75 64.03
N ILE A 20 66.66 -6.72 64.80
CA ILE A 20 65.42 -5.96 64.61
C ILE A 20 65.44 -5.20 63.29
N VAL A 21 66.56 -4.55 62.94
CA VAL A 21 66.72 -3.85 61.66
C VAL A 21 66.68 -4.83 60.49
N LEU A 22 67.34 -5.99 60.57
CA LEU A 22 67.31 -7.03 59.55
C LEU A 22 65.90 -7.64 59.40
N THR A 23 65.23 -7.92 60.51
CA THR A 23 63.86 -8.45 60.52
C THR A 23 62.88 -7.41 59.97
N ALA A 24 63.08 -6.13 60.29
CA ALA A 24 62.30 -5.03 59.73
C ALA A 24 62.58 -4.84 58.22
N MET A 25 63.83 -4.95 57.77
CA MET A 25 64.20 -4.89 56.35
C MET A 25 63.62 -6.06 55.56
N LEU A 26 63.70 -7.29 56.09
CA LEU A 26 63.08 -8.47 55.48
C LEU A 26 61.55 -8.38 55.47
N ALA A 27 60.95 -7.73 56.46
CA ALA A 27 59.50 -7.50 56.51
C ALA A 27 59.03 -6.35 55.60
N LEU A 28 59.92 -5.43 55.22
CA LEU A 28 59.65 -4.34 54.27
C LEU A 28 59.77 -4.80 52.81
N ASN A 29 60.61 -5.80 52.53
CA ASN A 29 60.74 -6.37 51.20
C ASN A 29 59.60 -7.37 50.91
N VAL A 30 59.03 -7.28 49.71
CA VAL A 30 57.98 -8.19 49.24
C VAL A 30 58.59 -9.56 48.95
N SER A 31 57.88 -10.65 49.27
CA SER A 31 58.37 -12.00 48.97
C SER A 31 58.43 -12.29 47.47
N SER A 32 59.42 -13.06 47.02
CA SER A 32 59.59 -13.45 45.62
C SER A 32 58.33 -14.10 45.03
N ASP A 33 57.67 -14.97 45.80
CA ASP A 33 56.46 -15.68 45.36
C ASP A 33 55.29 -14.72 45.08
N VAL A 34 55.21 -13.59 45.80
CA VAL A 34 54.18 -12.56 45.57
C VAL A 34 54.50 -11.77 44.30
N LEU A 35 55.78 -11.48 44.04
CA LEU A 35 56.23 -10.80 42.82
C LEU A 35 56.00 -11.66 41.57
N ASP A 36 56.24 -12.97 41.66
CA ASP A 36 55.94 -13.93 40.58
C ASP A 36 54.42 -14.01 40.30
N GLY A 37 53.60 -13.86 41.34
CA GLY A 37 52.15 -13.72 41.20
C GLY A 37 51.74 -12.52 40.36
N PHE A 38 52.43 -11.37 40.49
CA PHE A 38 52.17 -10.19 39.65
C PHE A 38 52.54 -10.44 38.19
N VAL A 39 53.66 -11.12 37.91
CA VAL A 39 54.04 -11.50 36.53
C VAL A 39 52.97 -12.37 35.89
N GLN A 40 52.43 -13.35 36.61
CA GLN A 40 51.36 -14.20 36.10
C GLN A 40 50.07 -13.41 35.78
N VAL A 41 49.74 -12.39 36.60
CA VAL A 41 48.60 -11.50 36.35
C VAL A 41 48.86 -10.62 35.14
N GLU A 42 50.08 -10.08 35.00
CA GLU A 42 50.51 -9.27 33.85
C GLU A 42 50.34 -10.07 32.55
N ASP A 43 50.87 -11.29 32.48
CA ASP A 43 50.73 -12.20 31.32
C ASP A 43 49.24 -12.50 31.00
N GLY A 44 48.41 -12.63 32.05
CA GLY A 44 46.97 -12.79 31.92
C GLY A 44 46.31 -11.57 31.27
N LEU A 45 46.65 -10.38 31.76
CA LEU A 45 46.13 -9.10 31.26
C LEU A 45 46.63 -8.80 29.85
N ALA A 46 47.90 -9.08 29.53
CA ALA A 46 48.46 -8.92 28.19
C ALA A 46 47.72 -9.80 27.17
N ARG A 47 47.44 -11.07 27.50
CA ARG A 47 46.61 -11.96 26.68
C ARG A 47 45.16 -11.48 26.55
N SER A 48 44.60 -10.91 27.62
CA SER A 48 43.27 -10.30 27.59
C SER A 48 43.25 -9.09 26.65
N ASN A 49 44.24 -8.21 26.73
CA ASN A 49 44.38 -7.03 25.87
C ASN A 49 44.46 -7.41 24.38
N ALA A 50 45.25 -8.44 24.04
CA ALA A 50 45.32 -8.95 22.68
C ALA A 50 43.98 -9.56 22.20
N SER A 51 43.20 -10.13 23.11
CA SER A 51 41.90 -10.73 22.78
C SER A 51 40.80 -9.69 22.61
N VAL A 52 40.74 -8.69 23.50
CA VAL A 52 39.81 -7.55 23.38
C VAL A 52 40.17 -6.71 22.17
N GLY A 53 41.46 -6.48 21.89
CA GLY A 53 41.92 -5.80 20.68
C GLY A 53 41.40 -6.46 19.40
N ARG A 54 41.58 -7.78 19.26
CA ARG A 54 41.04 -8.54 18.11
C ARG A 54 39.53 -8.44 18.00
N ARG A 55 38.80 -8.45 19.13
CA ARG A 55 37.35 -8.25 19.14
C ARG A 55 36.96 -6.84 18.65
N ASN A 56 37.65 -5.81 19.10
CA ASN A 56 37.39 -4.42 18.68
C ASN A 56 37.68 -4.24 17.19
N ASP A 57 38.77 -4.83 16.69
CA ASP A 57 39.11 -4.82 15.27
C ASP A 57 38.04 -5.51 14.42
N ALA A 58 37.45 -6.60 14.92
CA ALA A 58 36.34 -7.29 14.25
C ALA A 58 35.07 -6.42 14.20
N ILE A 59 34.68 -5.78 15.30
CA ILE A 59 33.51 -4.87 15.34
C ILE A 59 33.71 -3.69 14.39
N TYR A 60 34.90 -3.08 14.41
CA TYR A 60 35.23 -1.99 13.50
C TYR A 60 35.22 -2.45 12.03
N SER A 61 35.75 -3.64 11.73
CA SER A 61 35.73 -4.19 10.37
C SER A 61 34.31 -4.45 9.87
N GLN A 62 33.38 -4.86 10.76
CA GLN A 62 31.97 -4.98 10.42
C GLN A 62 31.35 -3.62 10.06
N LEU A 63 31.64 -2.58 10.83
CA LEU A 63 31.17 -1.22 10.55
C LEU A 63 31.76 -0.66 9.23
N SER A 64 33.03 -0.94 8.95
CA SER A 64 33.67 -0.59 7.68
C SER A 64 32.99 -1.31 6.51
N ALA A 65 32.81 -2.63 6.60
CA ALA A 65 32.15 -3.41 5.57
C ALA A 65 30.70 -2.98 5.32
N PHE A 66 29.98 -2.59 6.38
CA PHE A 66 28.65 -1.98 6.24
C PHE A 66 28.73 -0.65 5.48
N THR A 67 29.71 0.20 5.81
CA THR A 67 29.88 1.50 5.15
C THR A 67 30.26 1.36 3.68
N ASP A 68 31.04 0.34 3.32
CA ASP A 68 31.36 0.04 1.92
C ASP A 68 30.10 -0.34 1.11
N GLN A 69 29.14 -1.02 1.75
CA GLN A 69 27.86 -1.37 1.13
C GLN A 69 26.88 -0.19 1.10
N ASN A 70 26.84 0.63 2.16
CA ASN A 70 25.92 1.76 2.32
C ASN A 70 26.66 3.04 2.78
N PRO A 71 27.37 3.74 1.87
CA PRO A 71 28.24 4.85 2.24
C PRO A 71 27.50 6.02 2.90
N GLU A 72 26.32 6.39 2.39
CA GLU A 72 25.54 7.51 2.91
C GLU A 72 25.15 7.32 4.38
N LYS A 73 24.81 6.08 4.76
CA LYS A 73 24.37 5.73 6.10
C LYS A 73 25.55 5.43 7.02
N GLY A 74 26.56 4.69 6.54
CA GLY A 74 27.68 4.22 7.35
C GLY A 74 28.73 5.30 7.66
N ARG A 75 28.97 6.25 6.75
CA ARG A 75 30.08 7.20 6.86
C ARG A 75 30.10 8.01 8.16
N PRO A 76 28.99 8.60 8.63
CA PRO A 76 28.99 9.37 9.88
C PRO A 76 29.36 8.52 11.11
N TRP A 77 29.02 7.23 11.10
CA TRP A 77 29.32 6.30 12.18
C TRP A 77 30.76 5.81 12.11
N LEU A 78 31.27 5.55 10.90
CA LEU A 78 32.66 5.18 10.68
C LEU A 78 33.61 6.31 11.09
N ASP A 79 33.31 7.55 10.74
CA ASP A 79 34.14 8.71 11.13
C ASP A 79 34.21 8.87 12.67
N ARG A 80 33.11 8.57 13.40
CA ARG A 80 33.09 8.54 14.87
C ARG A 80 33.91 7.37 15.43
N ALA A 81 33.82 6.20 14.80
CA ALA A 81 34.59 5.02 15.19
C ALA A 81 36.10 5.24 14.96
N ASP A 82 36.50 5.91 13.88
CA ASP A 82 37.87 6.29 13.59
C ASP A 82 38.44 7.21 14.67
N HIS A 83 37.68 8.24 15.04
CA HIS A 83 38.07 9.16 16.10
C HIS A 83 38.20 8.45 17.45
N LEU A 84 37.31 7.50 17.75
CA LEU A 84 37.39 6.66 18.95
C LEU A 84 38.65 5.79 18.96
N ARG A 85 38.93 5.05 17.88
CA ARG A 85 40.13 4.21 17.78
C ARG A 85 41.41 5.02 17.88
N SER A 86 41.45 6.20 17.24
CA SER A 86 42.60 7.10 17.31
C SER A 86 42.87 7.57 18.75
N ARG A 87 41.83 7.95 19.51
CA ARG A 87 41.99 8.37 20.91
C ARG A 87 42.39 7.21 21.81
N ALA A 88 41.76 6.04 21.64
CA ALA A 88 42.09 4.82 22.38
C ALA A 88 43.55 4.41 22.15
N ALA A 89 44.01 4.42 20.88
CA ALA A 89 45.39 4.10 20.51
C ALA A 89 46.39 5.10 21.09
N SER A 90 46.07 6.39 21.07
CA SER A 90 46.92 7.44 21.67
C SER A 90 47.09 7.23 23.17
N LEU A 91 46.00 6.98 23.90
CA LEU A 91 46.06 6.74 25.34
C LEU A 91 46.76 5.41 25.67
N PHE A 92 46.51 4.36 24.89
CA PHE A 92 47.19 3.07 25.04
C PHE A 92 48.71 3.20 24.85
N SER A 93 49.15 3.95 23.83
CA SER A 93 50.56 4.22 23.55
C SER A 93 51.22 5.07 24.63
N MET A 94 50.49 6.00 25.23
CA MET A 94 50.97 6.77 26.39
C MET A 94 51.21 5.86 27.58
N VAL A 95 50.27 4.95 27.87
CA VAL A 95 50.42 3.95 28.94
C VAL A 95 51.62 3.03 28.67
N ASP A 96 51.80 2.55 27.44
CA ASP A 96 52.98 1.76 27.07
C ASP A 96 54.28 2.54 27.31
N SER A 97 54.33 3.82 26.91
CA SER A 97 55.51 4.66 27.10
C SER A 97 55.86 4.81 28.58
N LEU A 98 54.85 5.02 29.44
CA LEU A 98 55.04 5.09 30.90
C LEU A 98 55.55 3.77 31.50
N LYS A 99 55.08 2.61 31.00
CA LYS A 99 55.62 1.30 31.41
C LYS A 99 57.12 1.21 31.11
N TYR A 100 57.54 1.61 29.91
CA TYR A 100 58.96 1.61 29.53
C TYR A 100 59.78 2.60 30.36
N GLU A 101 59.26 3.80 30.63
CA GLU A 101 59.95 4.80 31.46
C GLU A 101 60.17 4.29 32.90
N ILE A 102 59.14 3.71 33.52
CA ILE A 102 59.24 3.14 34.87
C ILE A 102 60.29 2.03 34.92
N VAL A 103 60.28 1.12 33.94
CA VAL A 103 61.21 -0.02 33.92
C VAL A 103 62.62 0.42 33.58
N ARG A 104 62.81 1.47 32.76
CA ARG A 104 64.15 2.01 32.48
C ARG A 104 64.76 2.74 33.67
N GLU A 105 63.95 3.42 34.47
CA GLU A 105 64.39 3.96 35.75
C GLU A 105 64.80 2.81 36.71
N ALA A 106 64.02 1.72 36.68
CA ALA A 106 64.20 0.56 37.53
C ALA A 106 65.26 -0.45 37.06
N ASP A 107 65.67 -0.52 35.80
CA ASP A 107 66.64 -1.55 35.33
C ASP A 107 67.80 -0.92 34.54
N GLY A 108 67.69 0.36 34.20
CA GLY A 108 68.64 1.08 33.36
C GLY A 108 68.17 1.21 31.91
N PRO A 109 69.02 1.73 30.99
CA PRO A 109 68.61 2.09 29.63
C PRO A 109 68.00 0.95 28.80
N ASP A 110 68.41 -0.29 29.09
CA ASP A 110 67.98 -1.51 28.40
C ASP A 110 66.79 -2.22 29.10
N GLY A 111 66.12 -1.56 30.04
CA GLY A 111 64.97 -2.11 30.76
C GLY A 111 63.80 -2.48 29.83
N ASP A 112 63.22 -3.66 30.04
CA ASP A 112 62.10 -4.22 29.27
C ASP A 112 60.92 -4.56 30.19
N PRO A 113 59.72 -4.00 29.97
CA PRO A 113 58.51 -4.37 30.72
C PRO A 113 58.16 -5.86 30.71
N ALA A 114 58.66 -6.65 29.77
CA ALA A 114 58.47 -8.10 29.72
C ALA A 114 59.47 -8.88 30.60
N ASP A 115 60.59 -8.29 31.00
CA ASP A 115 61.62 -8.94 31.82
C ASP A 115 62.23 -7.96 32.84
N ILE A 116 61.42 -7.60 33.83
CA ILE A 116 61.81 -6.68 34.90
C ILE A 116 62.80 -7.39 35.85
N GLN A 117 63.98 -6.82 36.06
CA GLN A 117 65.02 -7.37 36.94
C GLN A 117 64.82 -6.89 38.39
N ARG A 118 64.69 -5.58 38.63
CA ARG A 118 64.42 -4.96 39.94
C ARG A 118 62.92 -4.88 40.22
N ARG A 119 62.26 -6.05 40.29
CA ARG A 119 60.78 -6.16 40.45
C ARG A 119 60.25 -5.55 41.75
N ASP A 120 61.05 -5.60 42.81
CA ASP A 120 60.73 -5.14 44.15
C ASP A 120 61.04 -3.66 44.41
N ASP A 121 61.61 -2.96 43.43
CA ASP A 121 61.93 -1.53 43.54
C ASP A 121 60.66 -0.71 43.80
N LEU A 122 60.65 0.06 44.89
CA LEU A 122 59.53 0.87 45.35
C LEU A 122 59.63 2.34 44.92
N GLU A 123 60.79 2.77 44.42
CA GLU A 123 61.07 4.19 44.14
C GLU A 123 60.83 4.55 42.69
N SER A 124 61.27 3.72 41.74
CA SER A 124 61.26 4.04 40.30
C SER A 124 59.87 4.42 39.75
N ALA A 125 58.81 3.71 40.17
CA ALA A 125 57.44 4.03 39.77
C ALA A 125 56.99 5.42 40.28
N ALA A 126 57.35 5.76 41.52
CA ALA A 126 57.03 7.07 42.10
C ALA A 126 57.86 8.19 41.46
N VAL A 127 59.11 7.92 41.06
CA VAL A 127 59.95 8.91 40.37
C VAL A 127 59.34 9.32 39.04
N VAL A 128 58.95 8.35 38.20
CA VAL A 128 58.37 8.64 36.88
C VAL A 128 56.98 9.25 36.99
N MET A 129 56.17 8.81 37.95
CA MET A 129 54.75 9.20 38.02
C MET A 129 54.49 10.43 38.88
N LEU A 130 55.31 10.70 39.90
CA LEU A 130 55.02 11.66 40.98
C LEU A 130 56.16 12.65 41.28
N ALA A 131 57.37 12.50 40.72
CA ALA A 131 58.49 13.38 41.07
C ALA A 131 58.20 14.85 40.70
N PRO A 132 58.71 15.83 41.47
CA PRO A 132 58.56 17.24 41.12
C PRO A 132 59.17 17.56 39.75
N GLY A 133 58.32 17.85 38.76
CA GLY A 133 58.71 18.09 37.36
C GLY A 133 58.50 16.88 36.42
N ALA A 134 58.19 15.71 36.95
CA ALA A 134 57.68 14.56 36.20
C ALA A 134 56.15 14.57 36.28
N ASP A 135 55.50 14.84 35.14
CA ASP A 135 54.05 15.02 35.06
C ASP A 135 53.31 13.74 34.63
N GLY A 136 53.98 12.58 34.64
CA GLY A 136 53.47 11.33 34.09
C GLY A 136 52.13 10.88 34.70
N GLY A 137 52.01 10.90 36.04
CA GLY A 137 50.78 10.51 36.74
C GLY A 137 49.60 11.45 36.47
N ARG A 138 49.84 12.76 36.55
CA ARG A 138 48.83 13.79 36.31
C ARG A 138 48.37 13.80 34.85
N MET A 139 49.30 13.76 33.90
CA MET A 139 48.97 13.70 32.47
C MET A 139 48.18 12.44 32.14
N LEU A 140 48.56 11.28 32.72
CA LEU A 140 47.82 10.04 32.52
C LEU A 140 46.39 10.15 33.05
N ARG A 141 46.20 10.69 34.26
CA ARG A 141 44.87 10.89 34.85
C ARG A 141 44.00 11.79 33.96
N GLU A 142 44.51 12.93 33.53
CA GLU A 142 43.79 13.87 32.66
C GLU A 142 43.42 13.21 31.33
N ALA A 143 44.34 12.44 30.73
CA ALA A 143 44.07 11.72 29.49
C ALA A 143 43.01 10.61 29.65
N ILE A 144 42.97 9.92 30.81
CA ILE A 144 41.90 8.97 31.14
C ILE A 144 40.56 9.69 31.29
N ASP A 145 40.53 10.83 31.99
CA ASP A 145 39.32 11.63 32.21
C ASP A 145 38.72 12.11 30.89
N ASP A 146 39.56 12.64 30.00
CA ASP A 146 39.17 13.10 28.67
C ASP A 146 38.67 11.96 27.79
N TYR A 147 39.35 10.82 27.81
CA TYR A 147 38.93 9.63 27.07
C TYR A 147 37.61 9.09 27.59
N ARG A 148 37.45 8.97 28.92
CA ARG A 148 36.22 8.53 29.58
C ARG A 148 35.04 9.43 29.19
N ALA A 149 35.20 10.75 29.31
CA ALA A 149 34.15 11.71 28.95
C ALA A 149 33.74 11.60 27.47
N PHE A 150 34.72 11.43 26.58
CA PHE A 150 34.47 11.22 25.16
C PHE A 150 33.71 9.92 24.89
N VAL A 151 34.14 8.79 25.46
CA VAL A 151 33.49 7.48 25.27
C VAL A 151 32.04 7.51 25.79
N ILE A 152 31.80 8.11 26.95
CA ILE A 152 30.45 8.25 27.53
C ILE A 152 29.52 9.04 26.60
N SER A 153 30.03 10.05 25.90
CA SER A 153 29.24 10.83 24.93
C SER A 153 28.76 10.01 23.73
N LEU A 154 29.41 8.87 23.44
CA LEU A 154 29.09 7.99 22.32
C LEU A 154 28.17 6.83 22.70
N VAL A 155 27.96 6.57 24.00
CA VAL A 155 27.19 5.42 24.50
C VAL A 155 25.82 5.88 24.98
N ALA A 156 24.75 5.35 24.39
CA ALA A 156 23.38 5.71 24.77
C ALA A 156 22.84 4.89 25.96
N ASP A 157 23.31 3.66 26.16
CA ASP A 157 22.86 2.77 27.23
C ASP A 157 23.40 3.21 28.61
N SER A 158 22.50 3.43 29.57
CA SER A 158 22.85 3.89 30.92
C SER A 158 23.68 2.87 31.73
N THR A 159 23.43 1.59 31.53
CA THR A 159 24.14 0.50 32.23
C THR A 159 25.57 0.41 31.72
N LYS A 160 25.74 0.45 30.40
CA LYS A 160 27.07 0.45 29.77
C LYS A 160 27.88 1.69 30.14
N ARG A 161 27.24 2.88 30.19
CA ARG A 161 27.89 4.11 30.69
C ARG A 161 28.42 3.93 32.12
N ALA A 162 27.60 3.40 33.03
CA ALA A 162 28.03 3.16 34.41
C ALA A 162 29.23 2.21 34.49
N SER A 163 29.25 1.13 33.70
CA SER A 163 30.39 0.20 33.65
C SER A 163 31.67 0.85 33.13
N ILE A 164 31.58 1.74 32.14
CA ILE A 164 32.74 2.48 31.60
C ILE A 164 33.24 3.52 32.61
N GLU A 165 32.31 4.21 33.29
CA GLU A 165 32.62 5.17 34.36
C GLU A 165 33.39 4.49 35.49
N GLU A 166 32.95 3.30 35.91
CA GLU A 166 33.61 2.53 36.96
C GLU A 166 34.98 2.00 36.52
N ALA A 167 35.08 1.44 35.30
CA ALA A 167 36.32 0.87 34.79
C ALA A 167 37.45 1.91 34.62
N LEU A 168 37.12 3.11 34.16
CA LEU A 168 38.05 4.22 33.94
C LEU A 168 37.99 5.27 35.06
N SER A 169 37.56 4.88 36.26
CA SER A 169 37.46 5.81 37.39
C SER A 169 38.84 6.20 37.92
N THR A 170 39.03 7.52 38.01
CA THR A 170 40.21 8.22 38.52
C THR A 170 39.87 9.01 39.79
N ALA A 171 38.73 8.71 40.42
CA ALA A 171 38.27 9.45 41.58
C ALA A 171 39.24 9.29 42.77
N PRO A 172 39.56 10.37 43.51
CA PRO A 172 40.32 10.29 44.74
C PRO A 172 39.67 9.33 45.74
N PHE A 173 40.46 8.47 46.39
CA PHE A 173 39.95 7.52 47.37
C PHE A 173 40.67 7.63 48.72
N ARG A 174 39.96 7.27 49.78
CA ARG A 174 40.47 7.31 51.15
C ARG A 174 40.97 5.92 51.56
N ARG A 175 42.26 5.82 51.91
CA ARG A 175 42.78 4.61 52.56
C ARG A 175 42.32 4.55 54.02
N PRO A 176 41.95 3.38 54.55
CA PRO A 176 41.64 3.22 55.97
C PRO A 176 42.81 3.74 56.83
N GLY A 177 42.55 4.74 57.68
CA GLY A 177 43.57 5.37 58.54
C GLY A 177 44.15 6.71 58.06
N THR A 178 43.71 7.25 56.91
CA THR A 178 44.12 8.58 56.41
C THR A 178 42.97 9.60 56.49
N VAL A 179 43.28 10.86 56.84
CA VAL A 179 42.29 11.95 57.02
C VAL A 179 41.97 12.66 55.69
N VAL A 180 42.93 12.70 54.76
CA VAL A 180 42.81 13.37 53.45
C VAL A 180 42.65 12.30 52.36
N ALA A 181 41.80 12.56 51.37
CA ALA A 181 41.70 11.70 50.18
C ALA A 181 42.97 11.89 49.35
N GLN A 182 43.60 10.79 48.96
CA GLN A 182 44.78 10.84 48.09
C GLN A 182 44.33 10.93 46.64
N GLU A 183 45.08 11.70 45.85
CA GLU A 183 44.89 11.74 44.40
C GLU A 183 45.12 10.34 43.80
N TRP A 184 44.51 10.07 42.64
CA TRP A 184 44.54 8.73 42.05
C TRP A 184 45.97 8.28 41.75
N GLU A 185 46.77 9.13 41.13
CA GLU A 185 48.16 8.84 40.78
C GLU A 185 49.03 8.56 42.01
N GLU A 186 48.89 9.35 43.08
CA GLU A 186 49.61 9.13 44.33
C GLU A 186 49.22 7.78 44.94
N ALA A 187 47.92 7.52 45.04
CA ALA A 187 47.42 6.30 45.67
C ALA A 187 47.74 5.02 44.88
N LYS A 188 48.01 5.15 43.57
CA LYS A 188 48.30 4.03 42.66
C LYS A 188 49.78 3.78 42.42
N PHE A 189 50.65 4.78 42.58
CA PHE A 189 52.07 4.67 42.23
C PHE A 189 53.03 5.01 43.39
N GLU A 190 52.54 5.55 44.50
CA GLU A 190 53.37 5.80 45.69
C GLU A 190 53.72 4.48 46.41
N ASN A 191 55.01 4.26 46.62
CA ASN A 191 55.56 3.12 47.37
C ASN A 191 55.05 1.76 46.86
N GLN A 192 54.87 1.65 45.54
CA GLN A 192 54.48 0.43 44.84
C GLN A 192 55.68 -0.22 44.16
N PRO A 193 55.83 -1.56 44.24
CA PRO A 193 56.81 -2.28 43.44
C PRO A 193 56.62 -2.01 41.95
N VAL A 194 57.72 -1.91 41.20
CA VAL A 194 57.71 -1.70 39.75
C VAL A 194 56.84 -2.73 39.02
N VAL A 195 56.92 -4.01 39.40
CA VAL A 195 56.08 -5.05 38.79
C VAL A 195 54.58 -4.81 39.01
N ALA A 196 54.19 -4.25 40.16
CA ALA A 196 52.80 -3.93 40.47
C ALA A 196 52.32 -2.69 39.70
N ALA A 197 53.17 -1.67 39.57
CA ALA A 197 52.89 -0.48 38.77
C ALA A 197 52.69 -0.84 37.28
N VAL A 198 53.57 -1.67 36.71
CA VAL A 198 53.46 -2.17 35.33
C VAL A 198 52.18 -2.99 35.16
N THR A 199 51.86 -3.87 36.11
CA THR A 199 50.62 -4.67 36.08
C THR A 199 49.36 -3.78 36.11
N LEU A 200 49.36 -2.72 36.92
CA LEU A 200 48.26 -1.77 36.99
C LEU A 200 48.07 -1.03 35.65
N LEU A 201 49.17 -0.60 35.03
CA LEU A 201 49.14 0.03 33.70
C LEU A 201 48.64 -0.95 32.63
N THR A 202 49.03 -2.23 32.67
CA THR A 202 48.49 -3.28 31.79
C THR A 202 46.99 -3.51 32.03
N LYS A 203 46.50 -3.38 33.28
CA LYS A 203 45.07 -3.42 33.60
C LYS A 203 44.34 -2.21 33.02
N LEU A 204 44.91 -1.01 33.13
CA LEU A 204 44.34 0.20 32.54
C LEU A 204 44.22 0.10 31.01
N GLN A 205 45.23 -0.48 30.35
CA GLN A 205 45.17 -0.82 28.93
C GLN A 205 43.99 -1.73 28.59
N ASN A 206 43.65 -2.67 29.48
CA ASN A 206 42.47 -3.51 29.34
C ASN A 206 41.17 -2.69 29.42
N ASP A 207 41.06 -1.80 30.41
CA ASP A 207 39.89 -0.94 30.58
C ASP A 207 39.68 -0.02 29.38
N ILE A 208 40.77 0.54 28.83
CA ILE A 208 40.73 1.40 27.62
C ILE A 208 40.16 0.62 26.43
N ARG A 209 40.65 -0.61 26.22
CA ARG A 209 40.18 -1.51 25.16
C ARG A 209 38.74 -1.99 25.41
N PHE A 210 38.36 -2.23 26.65
CA PHE A 210 36.98 -2.58 27.00
C PHE A 210 36.02 -1.42 26.68
N ALA A 211 36.35 -0.20 27.10
CA ALA A 211 35.57 1.00 26.84
C ALA A 211 35.46 1.30 25.33
N GLU A 212 36.56 1.12 24.58
CA GLU A 212 36.57 1.19 23.11
C GLU A 212 35.56 0.20 22.51
N GLY A 213 35.59 -1.06 22.97
CA GLY A 213 34.72 -2.12 22.47
C GLY A 213 33.23 -1.86 22.72
N GLU A 214 32.87 -1.37 23.90
CA GLU A 214 31.47 -1.04 24.21
C GLU A 214 30.96 0.15 23.40
N ALA A 215 31.78 1.18 23.18
CA ALA A 215 31.41 2.29 22.31
C ALA A 215 31.31 1.87 20.83
N LEU A 216 32.25 1.08 20.32
CA LEU A 216 32.17 0.52 18.95
C LEU A 216 30.90 -0.32 18.76
N SER A 217 30.55 -1.16 19.74
CA SER A 217 29.33 -1.96 19.74
C SER A 217 28.06 -1.10 19.72
N ASN A 218 28.05 0.02 20.45
CA ASN A 218 26.94 0.97 20.44
C ASN A 218 26.83 1.70 19.08
N LEU A 219 27.95 2.14 18.51
CA LEU A 219 27.96 2.77 17.18
C LEU A 219 27.43 1.80 16.11
N LEU A 220 27.85 0.53 16.14
CA LEU A 220 27.35 -0.49 15.23
C LEU A 220 25.84 -0.73 15.41
N SER A 221 25.36 -0.87 16.64
CA SER A 221 23.92 -1.05 16.91
C SER A 221 23.07 0.15 16.47
N ALA A 222 23.62 1.37 16.58
CA ALA A 222 22.92 2.59 16.20
C ALA A 222 22.74 2.74 14.69
N VAL A 223 23.60 2.10 13.88
CA VAL A 223 23.43 2.04 12.42
C VAL A 223 22.11 1.36 12.06
N ASP A 224 21.76 0.26 12.71
CA ASP A 224 20.56 -0.53 12.37
C ASP A 224 19.26 0.03 12.98
N ALA A 225 19.35 0.93 13.97
CA ALA A 225 18.19 1.41 14.73
C ALA A 225 17.20 2.27 13.92
N GLY A 226 17.63 2.86 12.80
CA GLY A 226 16.81 3.69 11.93
C GLY A 226 16.04 2.93 10.83
N ASP A 227 16.30 1.63 10.63
CA ASP A 227 15.67 0.88 9.55
C ASP A 227 14.27 0.39 9.92
N VAL A 228 13.35 0.50 8.96
CA VAL A 228 12.04 -0.17 9.02
C VAL A 228 12.30 -1.68 8.95
N ARG A 229 11.89 -2.40 9.98
CA ARG A 229 12.16 -3.83 10.09
C ARG A 229 11.25 -4.59 9.14
N VAL A 230 11.83 -5.16 8.08
CA VAL A 230 11.08 -6.04 7.19
C VAL A 230 10.97 -7.42 7.83
N ASN A 231 9.74 -7.87 8.10
CA ASN A 231 9.51 -9.22 8.60
C ASN A 231 8.61 -10.06 7.68
N GLU A 232 7.94 -9.44 6.72
CA GLU A 232 7.10 -10.12 5.73
C GLU A 232 7.35 -9.56 4.32
N LEU A 233 7.50 -10.46 3.36
CA LEU A 233 7.68 -10.13 1.94
C LEU A 233 6.51 -10.70 1.14
N ASN A 234 5.67 -9.82 0.60
CA ASN A 234 4.47 -10.20 -0.14
C ASN A 234 4.55 -9.72 -1.59
N ALA A 235 4.22 -10.60 -2.53
CA ALA A 235 4.10 -10.24 -3.93
C ALA A 235 2.68 -9.76 -4.22
N PHE A 236 2.55 -8.56 -4.78
CA PHE A 236 1.28 -7.97 -5.17
C PHE A 236 1.21 -7.79 -6.69
N VAL A 237 0.05 -8.11 -7.26
CA VAL A 237 -0.26 -7.87 -8.67
C VAL A 237 -1.19 -6.66 -8.76
N ILE A 238 -0.72 -5.62 -9.45
CA ILE A 238 -1.44 -4.36 -9.67
C ILE A 238 -1.87 -4.32 -11.14
N PRO A 239 -3.07 -4.81 -11.48
CA PRO A 239 -3.59 -4.72 -12.83
C PRO A 239 -4.01 -3.30 -13.19
N GLN A 240 -3.83 -2.90 -14.45
CA GLN A 240 -4.44 -1.66 -14.95
C GLN A 240 -5.98 -1.75 -14.98
N SER A 241 -6.52 -2.92 -15.31
CA SER A 241 -7.94 -3.25 -15.18
C SER A 241 -8.12 -4.72 -14.82
N ARG A 242 -9.05 -5.01 -13.90
CA ARG A 242 -9.46 -6.39 -13.57
C ARG A 242 -10.47 -6.98 -14.57
N MET A 243 -11.03 -6.15 -15.44
CA MET A 243 -11.99 -6.55 -16.47
C MET A 243 -11.42 -6.24 -17.85
N VAL A 244 -11.25 -7.26 -18.68
CA VAL A 244 -10.75 -7.13 -20.06
C VAL A 244 -11.67 -7.84 -21.03
N MET A 245 -11.83 -7.29 -22.22
CA MET A 245 -12.57 -7.96 -23.30
C MET A 245 -11.69 -8.98 -24.00
N LYS A 246 -12.32 -9.99 -24.60
CA LYS A 246 -11.62 -10.98 -25.43
C LYS A 246 -10.90 -10.29 -26.59
N GLY A 247 -9.59 -10.51 -26.70
CA GLY A 247 -8.73 -9.91 -27.72
C GLY A 247 -8.01 -8.63 -27.27
N SER A 248 -8.39 -8.03 -26.14
CA SER A 248 -7.67 -6.91 -25.54
C SER A 248 -6.43 -7.39 -24.77
N LYS A 249 -5.40 -6.53 -24.67
CA LYS A 249 -4.19 -6.80 -23.87
C LYS A 249 -4.50 -6.64 -22.38
N TYR A 250 -4.15 -7.65 -21.59
CA TYR A 250 -4.09 -7.53 -20.13
C TYR A 250 -2.71 -7.05 -19.71
N SER A 251 -2.66 -5.98 -18.90
CA SER A 251 -1.42 -5.37 -18.39
C SER A 251 -1.49 -5.26 -16.88
N ALA A 252 -0.46 -5.74 -16.18
CA ALA A 252 -0.34 -5.66 -14.72
C ALA A 252 1.12 -5.51 -14.31
N ASN A 253 1.37 -4.70 -13.28
CA ASN A 253 2.68 -4.61 -12.64
C ASN A 253 2.72 -5.60 -11.48
N ILE A 254 3.79 -6.40 -11.40
CA ILE A 254 4.03 -7.30 -10.28
C ILE A 254 5.10 -6.68 -9.41
N VAL A 255 4.77 -6.39 -8.16
CA VAL A 255 5.65 -5.71 -7.22
C VAL A 255 5.85 -6.57 -5.97
N LEU A 256 7.05 -6.52 -5.41
CA LEU A 256 7.33 -7.08 -4.09
C LEU A 256 7.17 -5.95 -3.07
N ALA A 257 6.31 -6.16 -2.08
CA ALA A 257 6.16 -5.25 -0.95
C ALA A 257 6.78 -5.88 0.29
N ALA A 258 7.67 -5.12 0.91
CA ALA A 258 8.20 -5.40 2.23
C ALA A 258 7.28 -4.75 3.27
N VAL A 259 6.77 -5.55 4.21
CA VAL A 259 5.87 -5.10 5.27
C VAL A 259 6.52 -5.37 6.62
N ASP A 260 6.43 -4.39 7.51
CA ASP A 260 6.66 -4.57 8.94
C ASP A 260 5.31 -4.85 9.61
N THR A 261 5.09 -6.08 10.06
CA THR A 261 3.84 -6.43 10.77
C THR A 261 3.79 -5.90 12.21
N THR A 262 4.92 -5.48 12.78
CA THR A 262 5.01 -4.96 14.15
C THR A 262 4.79 -3.44 14.22
N ALA A 263 5.24 -2.70 13.22
CA ALA A 263 5.06 -1.25 13.11
C ALA A 263 4.29 -0.90 11.82
N ARG A 264 2.98 -1.20 11.80
CA ARG A 264 2.14 -0.87 10.64
C ARG A 264 1.91 0.64 10.53
N PRO A 265 2.07 1.23 9.33
CA PRO A 265 1.88 2.66 9.14
C PRO A 265 0.42 3.08 9.28
N GLU A 266 0.21 4.34 9.65
CA GLU A 266 -1.12 4.94 9.66
C GLU A 266 -1.51 5.37 8.25
N ILE A 267 -2.73 5.03 7.82
CA ILE A 267 -3.20 5.32 6.46
C ILE A 267 -4.25 6.43 6.53
N PHE A 268 -4.05 7.49 5.74
CA PHE A 268 -4.99 8.59 5.61
C PHE A 268 -5.52 8.66 4.18
N ILE A 269 -6.85 8.70 4.03
CA ILE A 269 -7.53 8.81 2.73
C ILE A 269 -8.46 10.02 2.79
N ASN A 270 -8.31 10.94 1.83
CA ASN A 270 -9.07 12.19 1.78
C ASN A 270 -9.09 12.97 3.11
N GLY A 271 -7.98 12.94 3.86
CA GLY A 271 -7.82 13.64 5.14
C GLY A 271 -8.31 12.89 6.39
N ASN A 272 -8.99 11.74 6.23
CA ASN A 272 -9.45 10.93 7.36
C ASN A 272 -8.55 9.73 7.59
N LYS A 273 -8.25 9.42 8.86
CA LYS A 273 -7.51 8.21 9.26
C LYS A 273 -8.38 6.98 9.01
N LEU A 274 -7.79 5.96 8.39
CA LEU A 274 -8.41 4.67 8.18
C LEU A 274 -8.38 3.88 9.48
N ASN A 275 -9.56 3.60 10.03
CA ASN A 275 -9.72 2.91 11.31
C ASN A 275 -9.74 1.38 11.13
N ASN A 276 -8.64 0.80 10.64
CA ASN A 276 -8.43 -0.65 10.68
C ASN A 276 -6.95 -1.02 10.71
N GLU A 277 -6.67 -2.25 11.15
CA GLU A 277 -5.31 -2.76 11.33
C GLU A 277 -4.69 -3.32 10.03
N HIS A 278 -5.51 -3.58 9.01
CA HIS A 278 -5.09 -4.25 7.77
C HIS A 278 -4.96 -3.32 6.56
N GLY A 279 -5.27 -2.03 6.71
CA GLY A 279 -5.22 -1.06 5.61
C GLY A 279 -6.29 -1.27 4.54
N LEU A 280 -7.39 -1.95 4.87
CA LEU A 280 -8.48 -2.25 3.94
C LEU A 280 -9.40 -1.03 3.75
N TYR A 281 -9.41 -0.43 2.58
CA TYR A 281 -10.34 0.67 2.29
C TYR A 281 -11.61 0.17 1.63
N GLU A 282 -12.76 0.41 2.25
CA GLU A 282 -14.10 0.03 1.76
C GLU A 282 -15.05 1.22 1.82
N LEU A 283 -15.90 1.35 0.80
CA LEU A 283 -16.92 2.39 0.71
C LEU A 283 -18.14 1.87 -0.08
N GLY A 284 -19.33 2.39 0.22
CA GLY A 284 -20.54 2.09 -0.54
C GLY A 284 -20.62 2.91 -1.83
N THR A 285 -20.81 2.26 -2.97
CA THR A 285 -20.89 2.91 -4.28
C THR A 285 -22.34 3.10 -4.72
N SER A 286 -22.84 4.34 -4.79
CA SER A 286 -24.25 4.64 -5.09
C SER A 286 -24.53 5.20 -6.48
N SER A 287 -23.53 5.83 -7.12
CA SER A 287 -23.65 6.41 -8.45
C SER A 287 -22.66 5.78 -9.43
N THR A 288 -23.03 5.76 -10.71
CA THR A 288 -22.16 5.31 -11.80
C THR A 288 -21.14 6.38 -12.15
N GLY A 289 -19.94 5.97 -12.57
CA GLY A 289 -18.87 6.88 -12.95
C GLY A 289 -17.47 6.39 -12.58
N THR A 290 -16.48 7.22 -12.89
CA THR A 290 -15.09 7.04 -12.42
C THR A 290 -14.89 7.93 -11.21
N PHE A 291 -14.32 7.36 -10.15
CA PHE A 291 -14.09 8.02 -8.88
C PHE A 291 -12.62 7.92 -8.50
N ASP A 292 -11.99 9.07 -8.27
CA ASP A 292 -10.62 9.16 -7.83
C ASP A 292 -10.55 9.24 -6.30
N TYR A 293 -9.52 8.66 -5.72
CA TYR A 293 -9.19 8.85 -4.31
C TYR A 293 -7.68 8.99 -4.14
N SER A 294 -7.30 9.76 -3.13
CA SER A 294 -5.89 10.00 -2.81
C SER A 294 -5.68 10.02 -1.31
N GLY A 295 -4.44 9.80 -0.91
CA GLY A 295 -4.08 9.65 0.48
C GLY A 295 -2.58 9.60 0.69
N TYR A 296 -2.17 9.26 1.90
CA TYR A 296 -0.78 8.98 2.23
C TYR A 296 -0.68 7.93 3.33
N LEU A 297 0.44 7.20 3.33
CA LEU A 297 0.87 6.38 4.47
C LEU A 297 1.84 7.21 5.31
N GLU A 298 1.64 7.23 6.62
CA GLU A 298 2.55 7.84 7.59
C GLU A 298 3.30 6.72 8.33
N VAL A 299 4.62 6.64 8.09
CA VAL A 299 5.51 5.61 8.63
C VAL A 299 6.34 6.24 9.74
N THR A 300 6.22 5.71 10.96
CA THR A 300 7.06 6.14 12.10
C THR A 300 8.28 5.23 12.20
N HIS A 301 9.47 5.82 12.22
CA HIS A 301 10.74 5.13 12.30
C HIS A 301 11.14 4.86 13.75
N GLY A 302 12.12 3.97 13.96
CA GLY A 302 12.64 3.63 15.28
C GLY A 302 13.26 4.81 16.03
N ASP A 303 13.65 5.88 15.31
CA ASP A 303 14.18 7.13 15.89
C ASP A 303 13.08 8.12 16.33
N GLY A 304 11.80 7.78 16.13
CA GLY A 304 10.65 8.63 16.46
C GLY A 304 10.28 9.65 15.38
N SER A 305 11.00 9.70 14.26
CA SER A 305 10.64 10.52 13.10
C SER A 305 9.57 9.84 12.23
N SER A 306 8.79 10.63 11.49
CA SER A 306 7.74 10.11 10.59
C SER A 306 7.94 10.57 9.15
N THR A 307 7.80 9.65 8.19
CA THR A 307 7.76 9.99 6.75
C THR A 307 6.36 9.77 6.18
N ARG A 308 6.03 10.52 5.13
CA ARG A 308 4.75 10.43 4.42
C ARG A 308 4.95 9.96 2.99
N HIS A 309 4.22 8.94 2.60
CA HIS A 309 4.24 8.36 1.25
C HIS A 309 2.87 8.55 0.58
N PRO A 310 2.73 9.51 -0.35
CA PRO A 310 1.46 9.78 -1.00
C PRO A 310 1.08 8.69 -2.01
N PHE A 311 -0.22 8.49 -2.19
CA PHE A 311 -0.78 7.63 -3.24
C PHE A 311 -2.04 8.24 -3.85
N GLN A 312 -2.30 7.85 -5.10
CA GLN A 312 -3.52 8.19 -5.82
C GLN A 312 -3.96 6.97 -6.64
N SER A 313 -5.26 6.74 -6.70
CA SER A 313 -5.86 5.68 -7.50
C SER A 313 -7.30 6.04 -7.86
N SER A 314 -7.92 5.24 -8.72
CA SER A 314 -9.28 5.44 -9.21
C SER A 314 -10.03 4.12 -9.30
N TYR A 315 -11.34 4.13 -9.09
CA TYR A 315 -12.22 2.99 -9.33
C TYR A 315 -13.43 3.40 -10.20
N VAL A 316 -13.99 2.44 -10.93
CA VAL A 316 -15.15 2.66 -11.82
C VAL A 316 -16.35 1.89 -11.28
N VAL A 317 -17.48 2.59 -11.14
CA VAL A 317 -18.76 2.02 -10.74
C VAL A 317 -19.66 1.95 -11.96
N MET A 318 -20.21 0.77 -12.23
CA MET A 318 -21.03 0.50 -13.39
C MET A 318 -22.40 -0.01 -12.97
N GLU A 319 -23.42 0.35 -13.74
CA GLU A 319 -24.77 -0.19 -13.56
C GLU A 319 -24.78 -1.71 -13.84
N PRO A 320 -25.44 -2.51 -12.98
CA PRO A 320 -25.70 -3.91 -13.30
C PRO A 320 -26.59 -3.98 -14.54
N THR A 321 -26.09 -4.55 -15.63
CA THR A 321 -26.87 -4.74 -16.86
C THR A 321 -26.93 -6.21 -17.21
N ALA A 322 -28.12 -6.66 -17.61
CA ALA A 322 -28.35 -8.00 -18.13
C ALA A 322 -29.21 -7.88 -19.39
N THR A 323 -28.78 -8.50 -20.49
CA THR A 323 -29.58 -8.54 -21.72
C THR A 323 -30.50 -9.76 -21.69
N VAL A 324 -31.79 -9.53 -21.49
CA VAL A 324 -32.82 -10.56 -21.63
C VAL A 324 -33.56 -10.30 -22.94
N SER A 325 -33.36 -11.17 -23.93
CA SER A 325 -34.01 -11.05 -25.23
C SER A 325 -34.62 -12.37 -25.68
N ALA A 326 -35.88 -12.35 -26.09
CA ALA A 326 -36.51 -13.50 -26.73
C ALA A 326 -35.98 -13.67 -28.16
N THR A 327 -35.48 -14.86 -28.49
CA THR A 327 -34.80 -15.14 -29.78
C THR A 327 -35.70 -14.95 -31.00
N MET A 328 -37.02 -15.16 -30.86
CA MET A 328 -37.99 -14.95 -31.94
C MET A 328 -38.37 -13.48 -32.15
N MET A 329 -37.99 -12.58 -31.24
CA MET A 329 -38.35 -11.15 -31.29
C MET A 329 -37.33 -10.29 -32.06
N ASN A 330 -36.38 -10.89 -32.78
CA ASN A 330 -35.45 -10.16 -33.65
C ASN A 330 -36.13 -9.70 -34.96
N VAL A 331 -37.22 -8.94 -34.82
CA VAL A 331 -38.03 -8.39 -35.91
C VAL A 331 -38.12 -6.88 -35.75
N LEU A 332 -37.92 -6.15 -36.86
CA LEU A 332 -38.20 -4.72 -36.94
C LEU A 332 -39.32 -4.49 -37.97
N TYR A 333 -40.25 -3.62 -37.65
CA TYR A 333 -41.33 -3.25 -38.56
C TYR A 333 -40.95 -2.01 -39.37
N ALA A 334 -41.08 -2.11 -40.70
CA ALA A 334 -40.93 -0.95 -41.58
C ALA A 334 -42.07 0.05 -41.39
N GLY A 335 -41.77 1.33 -41.60
CA GLY A 335 -42.74 2.43 -41.53
C GLY A 335 -43.00 2.99 -40.14
N ILE A 336 -42.45 2.40 -39.08
CA ILE A 336 -42.59 2.88 -37.70
C ILE A 336 -41.24 2.96 -36.97
N ASP A 337 -41.25 3.68 -35.85
CA ASP A 337 -40.13 3.71 -34.92
C ASP A 337 -40.11 2.44 -34.08
N ASN A 338 -38.99 1.70 -34.15
CA ASN A 338 -38.78 0.51 -33.35
C ASN A 338 -37.81 0.87 -32.21
N PRO A 339 -38.29 1.15 -30.99
CA PRO A 339 -37.42 1.44 -29.86
C PRO A 339 -36.67 0.19 -29.42
N MET A 340 -35.39 0.36 -29.12
CA MET A 340 -34.53 -0.71 -28.64
C MET A 340 -33.50 -0.21 -27.64
N SER A 341 -33.09 -1.08 -26.72
CA SER A 341 -32.01 -0.81 -25.78
C SER A 341 -30.75 -1.53 -26.23
N ILE A 342 -29.63 -0.80 -26.29
CA ILE A 342 -28.32 -1.33 -26.63
C ILE A 342 -27.38 -0.96 -25.49
N SER A 343 -26.91 -1.95 -24.75
CA SER A 343 -25.93 -1.79 -23.70
C SER A 343 -24.77 -2.76 -23.90
N VAL A 344 -23.58 -2.35 -23.48
CA VAL A 344 -22.38 -3.19 -23.49
C VAL A 344 -21.91 -3.32 -22.04
N PRO A 345 -21.89 -4.54 -21.46
CA PRO A 345 -21.37 -4.74 -20.12
C PRO A 345 -19.94 -4.22 -20.01
N GLY A 346 -19.65 -3.44 -18.98
CA GLY A 346 -18.31 -2.90 -18.77
C GLY A 346 -18.04 -1.54 -19.45
N VAL A 347 -18.98 -1.00 -20.23
CA VAL A 347 -18.78 0.23 -21.01
C VAL A 347 -19.87 1.25 -20.69
N PRO A 348 -19.52 2.49 -20.31
CA PRO A 348 -20.50 3.56 -20.12
C PRO A 348 -21.35 3.79 -21.37
N MET A 349 -22.65 4.02 -21.19
CA MET A 349 -23.60 4.19 -22.30
C MET A 349 -23.21 5.32 -23.27
N ALA A 350 -22.53 6.35 -22.79
CA ALA A 350 -22.00 7.45 -23.61
C ALA A 350 -20.90 7.01 -24.59
N SER A 351 -20.17 5.94 -24.26
CA SER A 351 -19.08 5.38 -25.08
C SER A 351 -19.55 4.24 -26.00
N VAL A 352 -20.86 3.93 -26.01
CA VAL A 352 -21.48 2.93 -26.88
C VAL A 352 -22.04 3.60 -28.14
N ASN A 353 -21.52 3.19 -29.28
CA ASN A 353 -21.97 3.60 -30.61
C ASN A 353 -22.59 2.41 -31.34
N ALA A 354 -23.60 2.66 -32.17
CA ALA A 354 -24.25 1.63 -32.96
C ALA A 354 -24.61 2.16 -34.35
N THR A 355 -24.51 1.29 -35.35
CA THR A 355 -24.87 1.58 -36.75
C THR A 355 -25.76 0.48 -37.30
N MET A 356 -26.53 0.79 -38.35
CA MET A 356 -27.45 -0.16 -38.98
C MET A 356 -27.36 -0.08 -40.51
N THR A 357 -27.43 -1.22 -41.19
CA THR A 357 -27.34 -1.29 -42.66
C THR A 357 -28.63 -0.92 -43.39
N ASN A 358 -29.78 -1.50 -42.99
CA ASN A 358 -31.08 -1.32 -43.66
C ASN A 358 -31.96 -0.31 -42.90
N GLY A 359 -31.77 0.98 -43.18
CA GLY A 359 -32.54 2.08 -42.60
C GLY A 359 -31.70 3.02 -41.74
N THR A 360 -32.31 3.66 -40.74
CA THR A 360 -31.63 4.57 -39.81
C THR A 360 -31.70 4.08 -38.38
N LEU A 361 -30.62 4.24 -37.63
CA LEU A 361 -30.55 3.97 -36.19
C LEU A 361 -30.11 5.24 -35.49
N THR A 362 -30.98 5.83 -34.66
CA THR A 362 -30.73 7.11 -34.01
C THR A 362 -30.87 7.00 -32.50
N ARG A 363 -29.94 7.58 -31.75
CA ARG A 363 -30.01 7.64 -30.28
C ARG A 363 -31.03 8.68 -29.83
N LYS A 364 -31.87 8.33 -28.87
CA LYS A 364 -32.88 9.19 -28.23
C LYS A 364 -32.86 8.95 -26.72
N GLY A 365 -32.09 9.76 -25.99
CA GLY A 365 -31.80 9.52 -24.57
C GLY A 365 -31.01 8.22 -24.37
N ASP A 366 -31.51 7.35 -23.48
CA ASP A 366 -30.91 6.05 -23.18
C ASP A 366 -31.37 4.92 -24.12
N GLN A 367 -32.20 5.25 -25.12
CA GLN A 367 -32.70 4.29 -26.09
C GLN A 367 -32.20 4.60 -27.49
N TRP A 368 -32.30 3.60 -28.36
CA TRP A 368 -32.06 3.71 -29.79
C TRP A 368 -33.37 3.49 -30.53
N ILE A 369 -33.59 4.25 -31.59
CA ILE A 369 -34.76 4.13 -32.46
C ILE A 369 -34.28 3.60 -33.80
N ALA A 370 -34.70 2.39 -34.15
CA ALA A 370 -34.45 1.78 -35.45
C ALA A 370 -35.65 2.03 -36.37
N ARG A 371 -35.39 2.56 -37.56
CA ARG A 371 -36.39 2.76 -38.61
C ARG A 371 -35.91 2.09 -39.90
N PRO A 372 -36.36 0.84 -40.18
CA PRO A 372 -35.89 0.10 -41.34
C PRO A 372 -36.62 0.54 -42.62
N ASN A 373 -35.94 0.45 -43.76
CA ASN A 373 -36.45 0.92 -45.04
C ASN A 373 -37.04 -0.22 -45.89
N LYS A 374 -36.21 -1.21 -46.26
CA LYS A 374 -36.61 -2.27 -47.19
C LYS A 374 -37.16 -3.47 -46.43
N VAL A 375 -38.43 -3.80 -46.66
CA VAL A 375 -39.05 -5.03 -46.15
C VAL A 375 -38.47 -6.25 -46.88
N GLY A 376 -38.23 -7.34 -46.14
CA GLY A 376 -37.72 -8.60 -46.68
C GLY A 376 -36.19 -8.74 -46.57
N ASP A 377 -35.46 -7.64 -46.61
CA ASP A 377 -34.01 -7.61 -46.35
C ASP A 377 -33.73 -7.51 -44.84
N ASN A 378 -32.71 -8.21 -44.36
CA ASN A 378 -32.31 -8.11 -42.96
C ASN A 378 -31.66 -6.75 -42.64
N ALA A 379 -31.89 -6.24 -41.44
CA ALA A 379 -31.17 -5.11 -40.86
C ALA A 379 -30.08 -5.64 -39.92
N VAL A 380 -28.82 -5.36 -40.23
CA VAL A 380 -27.69 -5.73 -39.38
C VAL A 380 -27.31 -4.53 -38.54
N ILE A 381 -27.33 -4.70 -37.22
CA ILE A 381 -26.91 -3.69 -36.25
C ILE A 381 -25.52 -4.06 -35.74
N THR A 382 -24.57 -3.16 -35.93
CA THR A 382 -23.19 -3.30 -35.45
C THR A 382 -22.97 -2.36 -34.28
N VAL A 383 -22.61 -2.93 -33.13
CA VAL A 383 -22.34 -2.19 -31.89
C VAL A 383 -20.83 -2.09 -31.70
N THR A 384 -20.35 -0.87 -31.47
CA THR A 384 -18.95 -0.55 -31.22
C THR A 384 -18.82 0.17 -29.87
N ALA A 385 -17.82 -0.19 -29.08
CA ALA A 385 -17.47 0.52 -27.86
C ALA A 385 -16.18 1.30 -28.07
N SER A 386 -16.16 2.57 -27.63
CA SER A 386 -14.93 3.37 -27.55
C SER A 386 -14.23 3.07 -26.24
N ILE A 387 -13.09 2.38 -26.30
CA ILE A 387 -12.26 2.04 -25.14
C ILE A 387 -10.84 2.51 -25.45
N ASP A 388 -10.26 3.30 -24.55
CA ASP A 388 -8.91 3.87 -24.69
C ASP A 388 -8.70 4.61 -26.03
N GLY A 389 -9.72 5.33 -26.49
CA GLY A 389 -9.71 6.10 -27.74
C GLY A 389 -9.84 5.26 -29.02
N SER A 390 -9.97 3.93 -28.91
CA SER A 390 -10.16 3.02 -30.04
C SER A 390 -11.58 2.48 -30.09
N ASN A 391 -12.22 2.53 -31.26
CA ASN A 391 -13.54 1.94 -31.49
C ASN A 391 -13.40 0.45 -31.82
N ILE A 392 -13.83 -0.41 -30.90
CA ILE A 392 -13.77 -1.87 -31.06
C ILE A 392 -15.18 -2.39 -31.37
N PRO A 393 -15.39 -3.19 -32.42
CA PRO A 393 -16.66 -3.86 -32.66
C PRO A 393 -16.91 -4.90 -31.57
N VAL A 394 -18.03 -4.75 -30.87
CA VAL A 394 -18.41 -5.59 -29.72
C VAL A 394 -19.34 -6.72 -30.16
N SER A 395 -20.32 -6.41 -30.99
CA SER A 395 -21.33 -7.37 -31.43
C SER A 395 -21.98 -6.95 -32.74
N THR A 396 -22.43 -7.94 -33.49
CA THR A 396 -23.26 -7.77 -34.68
C THR A 396 -24.53 -8.59 -34.52
N SER A 397 -25.68 -7.93 -34.56
CA SER A 397 -27.00 -8.56 -34.42
C SER A 397 -27.82 -8.40 -35.69
N THR A 398 -28.44 -9.49 -36.15
CA THR A 398 -29.26 -9.49 -37.37
C THR A 398 -30.74 -9.50 -37.01
N PHE A 399 -31.47 -8.50 -37.51
CA PHE A 399 -32.91 -8.35 -37.37
C PHE A 399 -33.61 -8.57 -38.71
N ARG A 400 -34.75 -9.26 -38.67
CA ARG A 400 -35.60 -9.47 -39.84
C ARG A 400 -36.54 -8.28 -40.02
N VAL A 401 -36.53 -7.64 -41.19
CA VAL A 401 -37.45 -6.53 -41.46
C VAL A 401 -38.75 -7.06 -42.04
N ARG A 402 -39.86 -6.83 -41.33
CA ARG A 402 -41.20 -7.25 -41.75
C ARG A 402 -42.07 -6.04 -42.05
N LYS A 403 -43.05 -6.22 -42.94
CA LYS A 403 -44.17 -5.29 -43.05
C LYS A 403 -44.99 -5.33 -41.75
N LEU A 404 -45.68 -4.24 -41.44
CA LEU A 404 -46.66 -4.23 -40.35
C LEU A 404 -47.68 -5.38 -40.56
N PRO A 405 -48.28 -5.95 -39.49
CA PRO A 405 -49.45 -6.83 -39.64
C PRO A 405 -50.55 -6.18 -40.46
N ASP A 406 -51.41 -6.97 -41.12
CA ASP A 406 -52.52 -6.41 -41.88
C ASP A 406 -53.57 -5.82 -40.90
N PRO A 407 -54.04 -4.58 -41.11
CA PRO A 407 -54.99 -3.95 -40.19
C PRO A 407 -56.39 -4.56 -40.33
N VAL A 408 -57.21 -4.34 -39.30
CA VAL A 408 -58.63 -4.71 -39.32
C VAL A 408 -59.45 -3.49 -39.69
N ALA A 409 -60.37 -3.65 -40.65
CA ALA A 409 -61.33 -2.62 -41.01
C ALA A 409 -62.49 -2.59 -40.00
N PHE A 410 -62.95 -1.40 -39.63
CA PHE A 410 -64.08 -1.23 -38.71
C PHE A 410 -64.91 0.02 -39.04
N ILE A 411 -66.16 0.02 -38.59
CA ILE A 411 -67.00 1.22 -38.58
C ILE A 411 -66.89 1.86 -37.21
N THR A 412 -66.49 3.14 -37.16
CA THR A 412 -66.50 3.93 -35.93
C THR A 412 -67.90 4.47 -35.66
N PHE A 413 -68.43 4.25 -34.46
CA PHE A 413 -69.73 4.79 -34.06
C PHE A 413 -69.75 5.20 -32.59
N THR A 414 -70.64 6.13 -32.22
CA THR A 414 -70.81 6.54 -30.83
C THR A 414 -71.65 5.50 -30.08
N GLY A 415 -71.05 4.85 -29.08
CA GLY A 415 -71.72 3.91 -28.20
C GLY A 415 -72.71 4.59 -27.26
N ALA A 416 -73.52 3.79 -26.55
CA ALA A 416 -74.54 4.29 -25.62
C ALA A 416 -73.94 5.09 -24.44
N ASN A 417 -72.65 4.91 -24.17
CA ASN A 417 -71.84 5.62 -23.17
C ASN A 417 -71.20 6.92 -23.68
N GLY A 418 -71.47 7.33 -24.93
CA GLY A 418 -70.89 8.53 -25.54
C GLY A 418 -69.45 8.37 -26.03
N GLN A 419 -68.84 7.19 -25.89
CA GLN A 419 -67.48 6.90 -26.36
C GLN A 419 -67.49 6.31 -27.78
N PRO A 420 -66.44 6.55 -28.59
CA PRO A 420 -66.32 5.92 -29.90
C PRO A 420 -66.05 4.41 -29.74
N GLU A 421 -66.89 3.58 -30.35
CA GLU A 421 -66.75 2.13 -30.44
C GLU A 421 -66.40 1.70 -31.87
N ARG A 422 -65.61 0.63 -31.99
CA ARG A 422 -65.18 0.04 -33.27
C ARG A 422 -66.04 -1.20 -33.59
N TYR A 423 -66.83 -1.14 -34.66
CA TYR A 423 -67.58 -2.29 -35.17
C TYR A 423 -66.73 -3.09 -36.16
N LYS A 424 -66.35 -4.32 -35.80
CA LYS A 424 -65.50 -5.22 -36.60
C LYS A 424 -66.27 -6.30 -37.39
N GLY A 425 -67.60 -6.21 -37.48
CA GLY A 425 -68.46 -7.19 -38.16
C GLY A 425 -69.05 -8.28 -37.27
N GLY A 426 -69.91 -9.12 -37.86
CA GLY A 426 -70.43 -10.36 -37.26
C GLY A 426 -71.50 -10.21 -36.17
N ARG A 427 -71.82 -8.98 -35.74
CA ARG A 427 -72.89 -8.67 -34.78
C ARG A 427 -73.94 -7.71 -35.38
N PRO A 428 -75.20 -7.70 -34.93
CA PRO A 428 -76.18 -6.73 -35.42
C PRO A 428 -75.77 -5.29 -35.12
N LEU A 429 -75.87 -4.40 -36.11
CA LEU A 429 -75.63 -2.95 -36.01
C LEU A 429 -76.92 -2.21 -36.32
N SER A 430 -77.33 -1.28 -35.45
CA SER A 430 -78.57 -0.54 -35.66
C SER A 430 -78.51 0.28 -36.96
N LYS A 431 -79.62 0.33 -37.70
CA LYS A 431 -79.67 1.13 -38.94
C LYS A 431 -79.33 2.61 -38.70
N THR A 432 -79.76 3.18 -37.57
CA THR A 432 -79.48 4.59 -37.22
C THR A 432 -77.99 4.83 -37.01
N THR A 433 -77.32 3.94 -36.28
CA THR A 433 -75.86 3.98 -36.08
C THR A 433 -75.10 3.83 -37.40
N LEU A 434 -75.53 2.91 -38.27
CA LEU A 434 -74.92 2.72 -39.59
C LEU A 434 -75.05 3.96 -40.48
N LEU A 435 -76.22 4.61 -40.49
CA LEU A 435 -76.45 5.82 -41.30
C LEU A 435 -75.72 7.05 -40.75
N ALA A 436 -75.44 7.08 -39.44
CA ALA A 436 -74.66 8.14 -38.79
C ALA A 436 -73.14 7.98 -39.01
N ALA A 437 -72.66 6.76 -39.24
CA ALA A 437 -71.25 6.52 -39.49
C ALA A 437 -70.81 7.16 -40.83
N PRO A 438 -69.69 7.91 -40.86
CA PRO A 438 -69.22 8.57 -42.07
C PRO A 438 -68.66 7.58 -43.10
N GLY A 439 -68.09 6.46 -42.64
CA GLY A 439 -67.33 5.55 -43.50
C GLY A 439 -66.70 4.40 -42.74
N ILE A 440 -65.57 3.94 -43.27
CA ILE A 440 -64.76 2.84 -42.75
C ILE A 440 -63.37 3.35 -42.39
N ASP A 441 -62.92 2.94 -41.22
CA ASP A 441 -61.56 3.14 -40.73
C ASP A 441 -60.81 1.79 -40.72
N ALA A 442 -59.48 1.84 -40.67
CA ALA A 442 -58.66 0.65 -40.54
C ALA A 442 -57.54 0.91 -39.55
N ALA A 443 -57.29 -0.03 -38.64
CA ALA A 443 -56.17 0.05 -37.71
C ALA A 443 -55.68 -1.36 -37.36
N ILE A 444 -54.42 -1.44 -36.98
CA ILE A 444 -53.95 -2.58 -36.17
C ILE A 444 -54.42 -2.29 -34.75
N ASP A 445 -55.20 -3.20 -34.21
CA ASP A 445 -55.80 -3.09 -32.88
C ASP A 445 -55.36 -4.31 -32.08
N ASP A 446 -54.08 -4.28 -31.72
CA ASP A 446 -53.43 -5.21 -30.82
C ASP A 446 -52.98 -4.41 -29.59
N ASP A 447 -53.04 -4.99 -28.39
CA ASP A 447 -52.78 -4.30 -27.12
C ASP A 447 -51.38 -3.62 -27.08
N MET A 448 -50.46 -4.06 -27.94
CA MET A 448 -49.11 -3.50 -28.11
C MET A 448 -48.94 -2.52 -29.28
N LEU A 449 -49.83 -2.53 -30.27
CA LEU A 449 -49.70 -1.75 -31.51
C LEU A 449 -51.05 -1.15 -31.89
N ASN A 450 -51.22 0.15 -31.65
CA ASN A 450 -52.36 0.94 -32.14
C ASN A 450 -51.89 1.85 -33.27
N ILE A 451 -51.91 1.34 -34.50
CA ILE A 451 -51.42 2.04 -35.69
C ILE A 451 -52.58 2.23 -36.65
N ASP A 452 -52.88 3.49 -36.94
CA ASP A 452 -53.93 3.87 -37.89
C ASP A 452 -53.48 3.68 -39.34
N PHE A 453 -54.40 3.15 -40.15
CA PHE A 453 -54.25 2.98 -41.59
C PHE A 453 -55.27 3.87 -42.30
N LYS A 454 -54.83 4.53 -43.38
CA LYS A 454 -55.71 5.37 -44.19
C LYS A 454 -56.44 4.51 -45.20
N VAL A 455 -57.77 4.46 -45.09
CA VAL A 455 -58.62 3.79 -46.09
C VAL A 455 -58.65 4.61 -47.39
N LEU A 456 -58.34 3.97 -48.51
CA LEU A 456 -58.31 4.55 -49.85
C LEU A 456 -59.65 4.39 -50.59
N GLY A 457 -60.35 3.29 -50.34
CA GLY A 457 -61.62 2.98 -50.99
C GLY A 457 -62.15 1.60 -50.62
N PHE A 458 -63.44 1.38 -50.79
CA PHE A 458 -64.10 0.08 -50.58
C PHE A 458 -65.37 -0.02 -51.43
N GLU A 459 -65.94 -1.22 -51.49
CA GLU A 459 -67.24 -1.48 -52.10
C GLU A 459 -68.20 -2.02 -51.04
N THR A 460 -69.48 -1.69 -51.16
CA THR A 460 -70.53 -2.34 -50.37
C THR A 460 -71.36 -3.20 -51.30
N VAL A 461 -71.50 -4.47 -50.98
CA VAL A 461 -72.28 -5.44 -51.73
C VAL A 461 -73.57 -5.71 -50.97
N THR A 462 -74.68 -5.21 -51.51
CA THR A 462 -76.04 -5.50 -51.03
C THR A 462 -76.70 -6.52 -51.95
N PHE A 463 -77.79 -7.14 -51.51
CA PHE A 463 -78.55 -8.10 -52.32
C PHE A 463 -79.98 -7.60 -52.51
N ASP A 464 -80.46 -7.65 -53.75
CA ASP A 464 -81.86 -7.38 -54.06
C ASP A 464 -82.78 -8.55 -53.67
N GLN A 465 -84.08 -8.43 -53.97
CA GLN A 465 -85.06 -9.49 -53.68
C GLN A 465 -84.89 -10.74 -54.56
N MET A 466 -84.18 -10.63 -55.70
CA MET A 466 -83.88 -11.73 -56.62
C MET A 466 -82.54 -12.41 -56.30
N GLY A 467 -81.79 -11.90 -55.32
CA GLY A 467 -80.49 -12.42 -54.91
C GLY A 467 -79.31 -11.89 -55.73
N ASN A 468 -79.51 -10.88 -56.59
CA ASN A 468 -78.43 -10.29 -57.35
C ASN A 468 -77.57 -9.41 -56.43
N ALA A 469 -76.25 -9.55 -56.54
CA ALA A 469 -75.30 -8.69 -55.84
C ALA A 469 -75.23 -7.31 -56.51
N ILE A 470 -75.47 -6.26 -55.73
CA ILE A 470 -75.37 -4.86 -56.14
C ILE A 470 -74.14 -4.25 -55.46
N PRO A 471 -72.99 -4.21 -56.14
CA PRO A 471 -71.80 -3.54 -55.65
C PRO A 471 -71.90 -2.03 -55.87
N GLU A 472 -71.71 -1.26 -54.81
CA GLU A 472 -71.65 0.20 -54.84
C GLU A 472 -70.30 0.67 -54.32
N VAL A 473 -69.65 1.57 -55.06
CA VAL A 473 -68.31 2.09 -54.74
C VAL A 473 -68.41 3.23 -53.72
N SER A 474 -67.43 3.28 -52.81
CA SER A 474 -67.32 4.31 -51.77
C SER A 474 -66.79 5.65 -52.30
N ALA A 475 -66.93 6.70 -51.49
CA ALA A 475 -66.29 7.99 -51.70
C ALA A 475 -64.98 8.04 -50.88
N GLY A 476 -63.95 7.33 -51.35
CA GLY A 476 -62.71 7.15 -50.59
C GLY A 476 -62.96 6.35 -49.31
N ALA A 477 -62.54 6.88 -48.15
CA ALA A 477 -62.84 6.29 -46.84
C ALA A 477 -64.30 6.43 -46.40
N GLN A 478 -65.11 7.24 -47.08
CA GLN A 478 -66.48 7.55 -46.69
C GLN A 478 -67.53 6.79 -47.50
N PHE A 479 -68.71 6.56 -46.90
CA PHE A 479 -69.85 6.01 -47.63
C PHE A 479 -70.36 6.99 -48.68
N SER A 480 -70.52 6.52 -49.92
CA SER A 480 -71.14 7.32 -50.99
C SER A 480 -72.64 7.47 -50.78
N GLN A 481 -73.25 8.47 -51.44
CA GLN A 481 -74.69 8.70 -51.32
C GLN A 481 -75.51 7.48 -51.75
N ARG A 482 -75.08 6.78 -52.81
CA ARG A 482 -75.72 5.53 -53.28
C ARG A 482 -75.68 4.42 -52.23
N GLN A 483 -74.55 4.26 -51.55
CA GLN A 483 -74.41 3.29 -50.46
C GLN A 483 -75.35 3.63 -49.30
N LYS A 484 -75.41 4.90 -48.89
CA LYS A 484 -76.34 5.36 -47.84
C LYS A 484 -77.81 5.13 -48.22
N ASP A 485 -78.17 5.37 -49.47
CA ASP A 485 -79.53 5.13 -49.95
C ASP A 485 -79.87 3.63 -50.05
N ALA A 486 -78.89 2.78 -50.38
CA ALA A 486 -79.02 1.33 -50.27
C ALA A 486 -79.24 0.89 -48.81
N PHE A 487 -78.50 1.43 -47.85
CA PHE A 487 -78.66 1.12 -46.42
C PHE A 487 -80.05 1.51 -45.89
N LYS A 488 -80.63 2.62 -46.34
CA LYS A 488 -82.00 3.02 -45.97
C LYS A 488 -83.03 1.96 -46.38
N ARG A 489 -82.84 1.30 -47.52
CA ARG A 489 -83.75 0.27 -48.07
C ARG A 489 -83.61 -1.09 -47.38
N LEU A 490 -82.49 -1.39 -46.71
CA LEU A 490 -82.28 -2.68 -46.04
C LEU A 490 -83.23 -2.85 -44.85
N SER A 491 -83.99 -3.94 -44.78
CA SER A 491 -84.81 -4.26 -43.60
C SER A 491 -83.96 -4.88 -42.48
N ARG A 492 -84.51 -4.90 -41.26
CA ARG A 492 -83.92 -5.63 -40.12
C ARG A 492 -83.60 -7.09 -40.50
N GLY A 493 -82.44 -7.58 -40.07
CA GLY A 493 -81.92 -8.91 -40.34
C GLY A 493 -81.23 -9.08 -41.70
N LYS A 494 -81.32 -8.10 -42.61
CA LYS A 494 -80.59 -8.15 -43.89
C LYS A 494 -79.11 -7.90 -43.68
N ARG A 495 -78.30 -8.53 -44.53
CA ARG A 495 -76.85 -8.45 -44.49
C ARG A 495 -76.32 -7.76 -45.73
N PHE A 496 -75.22 -7.06 -45.56
CA PHE A 496 -74.40 -6.60 -46.67
C PHE A 496 -72.92 -6.78 -46.30
N TYR A 497 -72.08 -6.80 -47.31
CA TYR A 497 -70.64 -6.98 -47.13
C TYR A 497 -69.93 -5.72 -47.55
N ILE A 498 -68.98 -5.27 -46.73
CA ILE A 498 -68.01 -4.26 -47.14
C ILE A 498 -66.81 -5.06 -47.64
N SER A 499 -66.53 -4.95 -48.94
CA SER A 499 -65.51 -5.74 -49.63
C SER A 499 -64.54 -4.84 -50.38
N ARG A 500 -63.45 -5.43 -50.87
CA ARG A 500 -62.38 -4.74 -51.60
C ARG A 500 -61.87 -3.49 -50.87
N ILE A 501 -61.73 -3.59 -49.55
CA ILE A 501 -61.27 -2.49 -48.70
C ILE A 501 -59.79 -2.31 -48.94
N ARG A 502 -59.40 -1.15 -49.48
CA ARG A 502 -58.01 -0.80 -49.75
C ARG A 502 -57.56 0.21 -48.70
N ALA A 503 -56.45 -0.08 -48.03
CA ALA A 503 -55.88 0.81 -47.01
C ALA A 503 -54.36 0.91 -47.16
N ILE A 504 -53.80 2.05 -46.78
CA ILE A 504 -52.36 2.33 -46.79
C ILE A 504 -51.88 2.65 -45.38
N GLY A 505 -50.81 1.98 -44.95
CA GLY A 505 -50.19 2.19 -43.65
C GLY A 505 -49.10 3.26 -43.67
N PRO A 506 -48.50 3.58 -42.51
CA PRO A 506 -47.33 4.46 -42.44
C PRO A 506 -46.09 3.86 -43.13
N ASP A 507 -46.10 2.55 -43.42
CA ASP A 507 -45.11 1.87 -44.25
C ASP A 507 -45.25 2.17 -45.75
N GLY A 508 -46.29 2.89 -46.18
CA GLY A 508 -46.51 3.29 -47.56
C GLY A 508 -46.99 2.17 -48.48
N VAL A 509 -47.34 1.00 -47.93
CA VAL A 509 -47.78 -0.16 -48.70
C VAL A 509 -49.30 -0.23 -48.73
N GLU A 510 -49.91 -0.23 -49.93
CA GLU A 510 -51.35 -0.47 -50.11
C GLU A 510 -51.69 -1.94 -49.87
N ARG A 511 -52.79 -2.19 -49.15
CA ARG A 511 -53.24 -3.52 -48.73
C ARG A 511 -54.72 -3.68 -49.00
N LEU A 512 -55.08 -4.88 -49.46
CA LEU A 512 -56.46 -5.32 -49.56
C LEU A 512 -56.84 -6.03 -48.26
N LEU A 513 -57.81 -5.49 -47.53
CA LEU A 513 -58.24 -6.01 -46.23
C LEU A 513 -59.38 -7.02 -46.39
N ASN A 514 -59.54 -7.84 -45.35
CA ASN A 514 -60.61 -8.82 -45.28
C ASN A 514 -61.99 -8.13 -45.28
N PRO A 515 -63.01 -8.72 -45.96
CA PRO A 515 -64.35 -8.17 -45.96
C PRO A 515 -64.98 -8.13 -44.56
N VAL A 516 -65.85 -7.14 -44.33
CA VAL A 516 -66.62 -7.00 -43.09
C VAL A 516 -68.09 -7.31 -43.38
N GLU A 517 -68.66 -8.28 -42.66
CA GLU A 517 -70.10 -8.56 -42.70
C GLU A 517 -70.84 -7.61 -41.74
N VAL A 518 -71.87 -6.94 -42.26
CA VAL A 518 -72.75 -6.09 -41.46
C VAL A 518 -74.18 -6.64 -41.48
N ILE A 519 -74.76 -6.83 -40.30
CA ILE A 519 -76.16 -7.26 -40.13
C ILE A 519 -76.97 -6.07 -39.62
N VAL A 520 -77.96 -5.62 -40.39
CA VAL A 520 -78.80 -4.47 -40.00
C VAL A 520 -79.79 -4.90 -38.91
N ASN A 521 -79.81 -4.18 -37.78
CA ASN A 521 -80.80 -4.34 -36.71
C ASN A 521 -81.85 -3.23 -36.72
#